data_AF-A0AA39CPT6-F1
#
_entry.id   AF-A0AA39CPT6-F1
#
_cell.length_a   1.000
_cell.length_b   1.000
_cell.length_c   1.000
_cell.angle_alpha   90.00
_cell.angle_beta   90.00
_cell.angle_gamma   90.00
#
_symmetry.space_group_name_H-M   'P 1'
#
loop_
_entity.id
_entity.type
_entity.pdbx_description
1 polymer ?
#
loop_
_entity_poly.entity_id
_entity_poly.type
_entity_poly.pdbx_seq_one_letter_code
_entity_poly.pdbx_strand_id
1 'polypeptide(L)'
;MARDSRSPIETSPVMIEFSVVDWAAWAPGLTERSQWMGWAGSPFLPQGEDTPALAEIPAMQRRRIERLGRMAIQAACWCEDGQGADSQVPLVFASRHGDVARSMDLLGSLVADQPLSPTGFGLSVHNAIAALYSIARGHRGNYLALSAGQSTVEAACLEAVGLLDDGASEVRIVVYESSLPDVYSEFADEPDPFFAWCWRLAPVGTAGGTDLSLSWQVAGGVDPTDPGLASVGPGAAVADALRRLEHAWRVFGTGLSFAAFGVGGLLLGVLVMPVLLLMRDRVARRRLARRLVQRAFASHVWLMCRLGVMTLQVDGRERLQRDGLLVLANHPTLIDVVCLIALLPNADCVVKRAVACNPFMRGPVRAAGYISNDDGAGLVDDCAAAVHAGGTLVIFPEGTRSVPGQPLRLQRGAANIAVRGRLDITPVRITCTPPTLTKGQKWYRVPSRRFHVQLQIGEDIPIAPFLAEDDSPRGDALAAPLEHEIKELIISSLSLEDITPEDIDPTAPLFVEGLGLDSIDALELGLALQKKYGVSLSADSEETRRHFSSVRALGEFVAARQSFEIEPARISPESRLYDDLDIDSIDAVDLIVQLKPLLGRNLQPEAFKAVRTVQDIVDVVHGLLPGQAAA
;
A
#
# COMPACT_ATOMS: atom_id res chain seq x y z
N MET A 1 -48.00 -5.87 18.52
CA MET A 1 -47.45 -4.90 19.48
C MET A 1 -46.46 -4.01 18.74
N ALA A 2 -46.79 -2.71 18.72
CA ALA A 2 -46.01 -1.54 18.29
C ALA A 2 -45.00 -1.69 17.13
N ARG A 3 -45.48 -1.51 15.89
CA ARG A 3 -44.66 -0.89 14.84
C ARG A 3 -44.91 0.60 14.92
N ASP A 4 -43.91 1.30 15.41
CA ASP A 4 -43.91 2.72 15.69
C ASP A 4 -44.12 3.52 14.38
N SER A 5 -45.14 4.36 14.42
CA SER A 5 -45.51 5.33 13.40
C SER A 5 -44.47 6.44 13.41
N ARG A 6 -43.48 6.40 12.51
CA ARG A 6 -42.70 7.60 12.20
C ARG A 6 -43.61 8.59 11.48
N SER A 7 -44.07 9.58 12.22
CA SER A 7 -44.53 10.86 11.70
C SER A 7 -43.48 11.42 10.71
N PRO A 8 -43.90 12.16 9.67
CA PRO A 8 -42.98 12.98 8.90
C PRO A 8 -42.25 13.90 9.89
N ILE A 9 -40.92 13.92 9.85
CA ILE A 9 -40.11 14.88 10.59
C ILE A 9 -40.58 16.26 10.10
N GLU A 10 -41.26 17.01 10.97
CA GLU A 10 -41.50 18.43 10.75
C GLU A 10 -40.13 19.07 10.50
N THR A 11 -39.97 19.67 9.32
CA THR A 11 -38.75 20.36 8.90
C THR A 11 -38.65 21.68 9.63
N SER A 12 -38.48 21.64 10.95
CA SER A 12 -37.92 22.76 11.70
C SER A 12 -36.48 22.93 11.23
N PRO A 13 -36.02 24.15 10.90
CA PRO A 13 -34.62 24.37 10.56
C PRO A 13 -33.76 23.91 11.74
N VAL A 14 -32.77 23.06 11.48
CA VAL A 14 -31.79 22.68 12.49
C VAL A 14 -30.99 23.95 12.82
N MET A 15 -30.94 24.28 14.10
CA MET A 15 -30.32 25.49 14.63
C MET A 15 -29.32 25.09 15.71
N ILE A 16 -28.16 25.74 15.71
CA ILE A 16 -27.21 25.71 16.83
C ILE A 16 -27.10 27.10 17.44
N GLU A 17 -26.84 27.15 18.73
CA GLU A 17 -26.69 28.39 19.49
C GLU A 17 -25.41 28.31 20.32
N PHE A 18 -24.66 29.41 20.39
CA PHE A 18 -23.41 29.51 21.15
C PHE A 18 -23.11 30.96 21.52
N SER A 19 -22.20 31.17 22.47
CA SER A 19 -21.74 32.51 22.86
C SER A 19 -20.27 32.71 22.49
N VAL A 20 -19.94 33.82 21.81
CA VAL A 20 -18.53 34.21 21.56
C VAL A 20 -18.07 35.09 22.71
N VAL A 21 -17.18 34.56 23.56
CA VAL A 21 -16.69 35.23 24.78
C VAL A 21 -15.42 36.04 24.56
N ASP A 22 -14.63 35.70 23.54
CA ASP A 22 -13.49 36.51 23.12
C ASP A 22 -13.10 36.23 21.66
N TRP A 23 -12.34 37.15 21.07
CA TRP A 23 -11.84 37.01 19.70
C TRP A 23 -10.47 37.66 19.50
N ALA A 24 -9.74 37.14 18.51
CA ALA A 24 -8.52 37.75 18.00
C ALA A 24 -8.46 37.58 16.48
N ALA A 25 -7.80 38.50 15.78
CA ALA A 25 -7.67 38.41 14.34
C ALA A 25 -6.38 39.09 13.85
N TRP A 26 -5.89 38.62 12.72
CA TRP A 26 -4.70 39.12 12.05
C TRP A 26 -4.91 39.10 10.53
N ALA A 27 -4.58 40.20 9.88
CA ALA A 27 -4.43 40.30 8.42
C ALA A 27 -3.36 41.37 8.12
N PRO A 28 -2.81 41.46 6.89
CA PRO A 28 -1.88 42.51 6.53
C PRO A 28 -2.46 43.90 6.82
N GLY A 29 -1.74 44.70 7.62
CA GLY A 29 -2.20 46.02 8.08
C GLY A 29 -3.29 46.03 9.17
N LEU A 30 -3.78 44.87 9.63
CA LEU A 30 -4.82 44.73 10.67
C LEU A 30 -4.36 43.76 11.76
N THR A 31 -3.79 44.31 12.83
CA THR A 31 -3.22 43.54 13.95
C THR A 31 -3.90 43.83 15.29
N GLU A 32 -4.40 45.05 15.49
CA GLU A 32 -5.02 45.49 16.74
C GLU A 32 -6.55 45.42 16.66
N ARG A 33 -7.21 45.16 17.80
CA ARG A 33 -8.68 45.14 17.86
C ARG A 33 -9.31 46.46 17.40
N SER A 34 -8.67 47.59 17.71
CA SER A 34 -9.10 48.93 17.26
C SER A 34 -9.17 49.04 15.74
N GLN A 35 -8.18 48.49 15.03
CA GLN A 35 -8.10 48.47 13.58
C GLN A 35 -9.20 47.60 12.98
N TRP A 36 -9.43 46.41 13.56
CA TRP A 36 -10.52 45.52 13.16
C TRP A 36 -11.91 46.11 13.38
N MET A 37 -12.12 46.83 14.49
CA MET A 37 -13.37 47.55 14.72
C MET A 37 -13.57 48.69 13.70
N GLY A 38 -12.49 49.38 13.32
CA GLY A 38 -12.52 50.37 12.25
C GLY A 38 -12.84 49.75 10.89
N TRP A 39 -12.19 48.63 10.56
CA TRP A 39 -12.43 47.85 9.34
C TRP A 39 -13.88 47.33 9.27
N ALA A 40 -14.45 46.86 10.39
CA ALA A 40 -15.85 46.40 10.42
C ALA A 40 -16.85 47.53 10.09
N GLY A 41 -16.51 48.79 10.35
CA GLY A 41 -17.29 49.96 9.96
C GLY A 41 -17.14 50.37 8.48
N SER A 42 -16.01 50.02 7.84
CA SER A 42 -15.75 50.27 6.42
C SER A 42 -14.83 49.19 5.84
N PRO A 43 -15.38 48.04 5.42
CA PRO A 43 -14.59 46.89 5.02
C PRO A 43 -13.80 47.13 3.73
N PHE A 44 -12.55 46.66 3.70
CA PHE A 44 -11.69 46.60 2.53
C PHE A 44 -10.93 45.27 2.50
N LEU A 45 -10.41 44.86 1.35
CA LEU A 45 -9.60 43.64 1.25
C LEU A 45 -8.17 43.89 1.76
N PRO A 46 -7.71 43.20 2.82
CA PRO A 46 -6.35 43.37 3.33
C PRO A 46 -5.32 42.98 2.25
N GLN A 47 -4.27 43.79 2.11
CA GLN A 47 -3.18 43.56 1.17
C GLN A 47 -1.84 43.86 1.84
N GLY A 48 -0.79 43.10 1.47
CA GLY A 48 0.56 43.30 1.95
C GLY A 48 1.31 41.98 2.17
N GLU A 49 2.59 42.07 2.47
CA GLU A 49 3.50 40.93 2.68
C GLU A 49 3.87 40.74 4.16
N ASP A 50 3.28 41.54 5.05
CA ASP A 50 3.53 41.47 6.49
C ASP A 50 3.27 40.06 7.03
N THR A 51 4.01 39.70 8.06
CA THR A 51 3.92 38.39 8.71
C THR A 51 4.04 38.59 10.23
N PRO A 52 3.20 37.93 11.04
CA PRO A 52 3.28 38.11 12.49
C PRO A 52 4.60 37.56 13.06
N ALA A 53 5.12 38.27 14.06
CA ALA A 53 6.41 37.94 14.70
C ALA A 53 6.38 36.60 15.45
N LEU A 54 5.19 36.20 15.91
CA LEU A 54 4.94 34.96 16.64
C LEU A 54 5.76 34.85 17.92
N ALA A 55 5.85 35.95 18.68
CA ALA A 55 6.75 36.07 19.83
C ALA A 55 6.47 35.05 20.95
N GLU A 56 5.24 34.56 21.01
CA GLU A 56 4.72 33.57 21.96
C GLU A 56 5.25 32.14 21.72
N ILE A 57 5.95 31.92 20.60
CA ILE A 57 6.50 30.61 20.20
C ILE A 57 8.03 30.60 20.28
N PRO A 58 8.64 29.54 20.86
CA PRO A 58 10.10 29.39 20.92
C PRO A 58 10.79 29.58 19.57
N ALA A 59 11.92 30.31 19.58
CA ALA A 59 12.63 30.70 18.34
C ALA A 59 13.01 29.53 17.43
N MET A 60 13.35 28.36 17.99
CA MET A 60 13.68 27.16 17.21
C MET A 60 12.48 26.55 16.48
N GLN A 61 11.29 26.60 17.09
CA GLN A 61 10.07 26.08 16.47
C GLN A 61 9.53 27.06 15.42
N ARG A 62 9.64 28.37 15.66
CA ARG A 62 9.26 29.44 14.71
C ARG A 62 9.88 29.29 13.32
N ARG A 63 11.09 28.73 13.21
CA ARG A 63 11.79 28.55 11.93
C ARG A 63 11.09 27.57 10.98
N ARG A 64 10.21 26.72 11.51
CA ARG A 64 9.44 25.72 10.73
C ARG A 64 8.03 26.18 10.38
N ILE A 65 7.65 27.39 10.80
CA ILE A 65 6.30 27.94 10.64
C ILE A 65 6.37 29.06 9.61
N GLU A 66 5.76 28.83 8.45
CA GLU A 66 5.64 29.82 7.38
C GLU A 66 4.50 30.81 7.64
N ARG A 67 4.30 31.76 6.72
CA ARG A 67 3.36 32.87 6.88
C ARG A 67 1.97 32.42 7.31
N LEU A 68 1.35 31.47 6.60
CA LEU A 68 0.01 30.95 6.92
C LEU A 68 -0.09 30.41 8.34
N GLY A 69 0.85 29.53 8.71
CA GLY A 69 0.93 28.98 10.06
C GLY A 69 1.17 30.06 11.12
N ARG A 70 1.97 31.09 10.82
CA ARG A 70 2.23 32.19 11.76
C ARG A 70 0.95 32.97 12.06
N MET A 71 0.14 33.27 11.06
CA MET A 71 -1.13 34.00 11.26
C MET A 71 -2.09 33.19 12.13
N ALA A 72 -2.32 31.93 11.79
CA ALA A 72 -3.23 31.04 12.50
C ALA A 72 -2.81 30.86 13.97
N ILE A 73 -1.52 30.55 14.20
CA ILE A 73 -0.98 30.34 15.55
C ILE A 73 -1.00 31.65 16.35
N GLN A 74 -0.71 32.80 15.72
CA GLN A 74 -0.77 34.10 16.39
C GLN A 74 -2.19 34.43 16.87
N ALA A 75 -3.19 34.25 16.00
CA ALA A 75 -4.60 34.47 16.34
C ALA A 75 -5.04 33.54 17.49
N ALA A 76 -4.62 32.27 17.44
CA ALA A 76 -4.90 31.31 18.50
C ALA A 76 -4.26 31.70 19.86
N CYS A 77 -3.00 32.17 19.84
CA CYS A 77 -2.29 32.62 21.04
C CYS A 77 -2.91 33.88 21.66
N TRP A 78 -3.36 34.84 20.85
CA TRP A 78 -4.02 36.06 21.34
C TRP A 78 -5.41 35.83 21.94
N CYS A 79 -6.01 34.67 21.66
CA CYS A 79 -7.33 34.28 22.16
C CYS A 79 -7.25 33.27 23.32
N GLU A 80 -6.08 33.10 23.94
CA GLU A 80 -5.90 32.31 25.16
C GLU A 80 -6.45 33.05 26.39
N ASP A 81 -7.06 32.32 27.33
CA ASP A 81 -7.71 32.84 28.54
C ASP A 81 -6.72 33.20 29.68
N GLY A 82 -5.43 33.36 29.36
CA GLY A 82 -4.38 33.66 30.33
C GLY A 82 -3.96 32.49 31.22
N GLN A 83 -4.61 31.32 31.16
CA GLN A 83 -4.18 30.08 31.83
C GLN A 83 -3.00 29.40 31.10
N GLY A 84 -2.62 29.91 29.93
CA GLY A 84 -1.47 29.49 29.16
C GLY A 84 -1.62 28.12 28.49
N ALA A 85 -0.47 27.57 28.09
CA ALA A 85 -0.25 26.32 27.36
C ALA A 85 -1.00 25.07 27.85
N ASP A 86 -1.43 25.03 29.12
CA ASP A 86 -2.03 23.85 29.76
C ASP A 86 -3.57 23.83 29.72
N SER A 87 -4.18 24.84 29.08
CA SER A 87 -5.62 24.88 28.85
C SER A 87 -6.05 23.72 27.94
N GLN A 88 -6.74 22.73 28.50
CA GLN A 88 -7.30 21.57 27.77
C GLN A 88 -8.49 21.96 26.86
N VAL A 89 -8.72 23.26 26.64
CA VAL A 89 -9.75 23.79 25.75
C VAL A 89 -9.55 23.21 24.35
N PRO A 90 -10.58 22.53 23.78
CA PRO A 90 -10.53 22.01 22.43
C PRO A 90 -10.27 23.09 21.38
N LEU A 91 -9.55 22.71 20.33
CA LEU A 91 -9.14 23.58 19.22
C LEU A 91 -9.66 23.06 17.88
N VAL A 92 -10.37 23.90 17.15
CA VAL A 92 -10.86 23.64 15.79
C VAL A 92 -10.11 24.56 14.82
N PHE A 93 -9.12 24.02 14.11
CA PHE A 93 -8.43 24.74 13.05
C PHE A 93 -9.16 24.52 11.72
N ALA A 94 -9.72 25.57 11.15
CA ALA A 94 -10.51 25.46 9.93
C ALA A 94 -9.90 26.29 8.80
N SER A 95 -9.76 25.67 7.64
CA SER A 95 -9.36 26.35 6.42
C SER A 95 -10.01 25.63 5.23
N ARG A 96 -10.58 26.40 4.31
CA ARG A 96 -11.17 25.95 3.06
C ARG A 96 -10.12 25.27 2.20
N HIS A 97 -8.97 25.91 2.03
CA HIS A 97 -7.95 25.46 1.08
C HIS A 97 -6.73 24.80 1.75
N GLY A 98 -6.46 25.11 3.02
CA GLY A 98 -5.23 24.69 3.69
C GLY A 98 -3.99 25.33 3.05
N ASP A 99 -2.81 24.72 3.25
CA ASP A 99 -1.55 25.21 2.67
C ASP A 99 -1.37 24.70 1.22
N VAL A 100 -2.18 25.23 0.30
CA VAL A 100 -2.14 24.86 -1.13
C VAL A 100 -0.81 25.26 -1.77
N ALA A 101 -0.25 26.41 -1.37
CA ALA A 101 1.03 26.88 -1.89
C ALA A 101 2.14 25.83 -1.67
N ARG A 102 2.27 25.27 -0.46
CA ARG A 102 3.22 24.19 -0.19
C ARG A 102 2.96 22.94 -1.03
N SER A 103 1.70 22.56 -1.19
CA SER A 103 1.34 21.41 -2.02
C SER A 103 1.75 21.63 -3.47
N MET A 104 1.60 22.85 -3.98
CA MET A 104 2.04 23.23 -5.33
C MET A 104 3.55 23.23 -5.48
N ASP A 105 4.31 23.68 -4.47
CA ASP A 105 5.78 23.63 -4.48
C ASP A 105 6.31 22.19 -4.53
N LEU A 106 5.68 21.28 -3.78
CA LEU A 106 6.02 19.85 -3.81
C LEU A 106 5.69 19.20 -5.16
N LEU A 107 4.53 19.53 -5.74
CA LEU A 107 4.16 19.07 -7.08
C LEU A 107 5.11 19.64 -8.14
N GLY A 108 5.51 20.90 -8.03
CA GLY A 108 6.52 21.52 -8.89
C GLY A 108 7.87 20.80 -8.81
N SER A 109 8.30 20.40 -7.61
CA SER A 109 9.51 19.62 -7.40
C SER A 109 9.44 18.25 -8.10
N LEU A 110 8.29 17.57 -8.02
CA LEU A 110 8.07 16.29 -8.73
C LEU A 110 8.11 16.47 -10.25
N VAL A 111 7.48 17.53 -10.77
CA VAL A 111 7.51 17.84 -12.20
C VAL A 111 8.94 18.13 -12.68
N ALA A 112 9.77 18.73 -11.82
CA ALA A 112 11.17 19.02 -12.10
C ALA A 112 12.14 17.85 -11.83
N ASP A 113 11.63 16.66 -11.48
CA ASP A 113 12.41 15.47 -11.08
C ASP A 113 13.39 15.75 -9.92
N GLN A 114 12.98 16.63 -8.99
CA GLN A 114 13.74 16.98 -7.80
C GLN A 114 13.29 16.14 -6.59
N PRO A 115 14.22 15.79 -5.68
CA PRO A 115 13.87 15.04 -4.49
C PRO A 115 12.92 15.83 -3.59
N LEU A 116 11.85 15.18 -3.12
CA LEU A 116 10.91 15.77 -2.18
C LEU A 116 11.53 15.92 -0.79
N SER A 117 11.35 17.09 -0.17
CA SER A 117 11.71 17.31 1.23
C SER A 117 10.78 16.51 2.15
N PRO A 118 11.30 15.58 2.99
CA PRO A 118 10.46 14.85 3.95
C PRO A 118 9.75 15.78 4.94
N THR A 119 10.41 16.88 5.32
CA THR A 119 9.80 17.91 6.19
C THR A 119 8.74 18.70 5.44
N GLY A 120 8.98 19.05 4.16
CA GLY A 120 7.99 19.73 3.32
C GLY A 120 6.71 18.90 3.16
N PHE A 121 6.86 17.59 2.89
CA PHE A 121 5.72 16.67 2.82
C PHE A 121 5.00 16.51 4.17
N GLY A 122 5.74 16.37 5.27
CA GLY A 122 5.14 16.27 6.61
C GLY A 122 4.34 17.52 7.02
N LEU A 123 4.67 18.68 6.46
CA LEU A 123 3.97 19.95 6.71
C LEU A 123 2.84 20.24 5.71
N SER A 124 2.63 19.41 4.67
CA SER A 124 1.59 19.64 3.65
C SER A 124 0.22 19.08 4.03
N VAL A 125 0.11 18.34 5.14
CA VAL A 125 -1.16 17.85 5.65
C VAL A 125 -1.97 18.99 6.27
N HIS A 126 -3.29 19.00 6.11
CA HIS A 126 -4.17 20.09 6.57
C HIS A 126 -4.04 20.38 8.08
N ASN A 127 -3.84 19.34 8.88
CA ASN A 127 -3.68 19.46 10.32
C ASN A 127 -2.27 19.89 10.77
N ALA A 128 -1.33 20.15 9.86
CA ALA A 128 0.05 20.48 10.21
C ALA A 128 0.14 21.76 11.06
N ILE A 129 -0.61 22.81 10.73
CA ILE A 129 -0.60 24.07 11.49
C ILE A 129 -1.14 23.87 12.92
N ALA A 130 -2.21 23.09 13.07
CA ALA A 130 -2.77 22.73 14.37
C ALA A 130 -1.76 21.89 15.20
N ALA A 131 -1.09 20.94 14.56
CA ALA A 131 -0.04 20.13 15.20
C ALA A 131 1.17 20.98 15.62
N LEU A 132 1.61 21.93 14.78
CA LEU A 132 2.67 22.87 15.11
C LEU A 132 2.28 23.76 16.30
N TYR A 133 1.05 24.26 16.36
CA TYR A 133 0.51 24.95 17.53
C TYR A 133 0.60 24.06 18.78
N SER A 134 0.06 22.85 18.70
CA SER A 134 0.02 21.90 19.83
C SER A 134 1.42 21.58 20.36
N ILE A 135 2.36 21.25 19.47
CA ILE A 135 3.75 20.96 19.83
C ILE A 135 4.42 22.18 20.44
N ALA A 136 4.19 23.36 19.86
CA ALA A 136 4.87 24.57 20.29
C ALA A 136 4.35 25.13 21.61
N ARG A 137 3.06 24.95 21.89
CA ARG A 137 2.42 25.32 23.15
C ARG A 137 2.41 24.17 24.15
N GLY A 138 2.87 22.97 23.80
CA GLY A 138 2.74 21.79 24.68
C GLY A 138 1.29 21.38 24.97
N HIS A 139 0.34 21.82 24.14
CA HIS A 139 -1.08 21.51 24.30
C HIS A 139 -1.33 20.04 23.98
N ARG A 140 -1.95 19.32 24.92
CA ARG A 140 -2.25 17.89 24.84
C ARG A 140 -3.74 17.59 24.76
N GLY A 141 -4.57 18.64 24.72
CA GLY A 141 -6.01 18.52 24.60
C GLY A 141 -6.45 18.16 23.19
N ASN A 142 -7.76 18.11 22.98
CA ASN A 142 -8.33 17.85 21.66
C ASN A 142 -7.97 18.99 20.70
N TYR A 143 -7.35 18.68 19.56
CA TYR A 143 -7.25 19.59 18.44
C TYR A 143 -7.61 18.86 17.15
N LEU A 144 -8.31 19.55 16.26
CA LEU A 144 -8.76 19.02 14.98
C LEU A 144 -8.56 20.04 13.87
N ALA A 145 -8.53 19.53 12.64
CA ALA A 145 -8.44 20.35 11.44
C ALA A 145 -9.61 20.03 10.49
N LEU A 146 -10.30 21.06 10.01
CA LEU A 146 -11.53 20.94 9.25
C LEU A 146 -11.46 21.77 7.94
N SER A 147 -12.11 21.25 6.90
CA SER A 147 -12.39 21.97 5.65
C SER A 147 -13.77 21.56 5.16
N ALA A 148 -14.59 22.53 4.74
CA ALA A 148 -15.94 22.29 4.21
C ALA A 148 -16.29 23.26 3.05
N GLY A 149 -15.31 23.60 2.20
CA GLY A 149 -15.52 24.52 1.09
C GLY A 149 -15.93 25.91 1.58
N GLN A 150 -16.92 26.52 0.92
CA GLN A 150 -17.47 27.82 1.33
C GLN A 150 -18.11 27.78 2.73
N SER A 151 -18.55 26.61 3.18
CA SER A 151 -19.20 26.44 4.49
C SER A 151 -18.22 26.09 5.62
N THR A 152 -16.91 26.38 5.43
CA THR A 152 -15.86 26.01 6.40
C THR A 152 -16.07 26.67 7.75
N VAL A 153 -16.50 27.94 7.77
CA VAL A 153 -16.74 28.68 9.02
C VAL A 153 -17.94 28.10 9.77
N GLU A 154 -19.04 27.86 9.06
CA GLU A 154 -20.27 27.28 9.58
C GLU A 154 -20.03 25.86 10.12
N ALA A 155 -19.27 25.04 9.39
CA ALA A 155 -18.90 23.70 9.82
C ALA A 155 -17.99 23.72 11.05
N ALA A 156 -17.08 24.69 11.17
CA ALA A 156 -16.26 24.86 12.35
C ALA A 156 -17.08 25.25 13.59
N CYS A 157 -18.10 26.11 13.42
CA CYS A 157 -19.06 26.44 14.48
C CYS A 157 -19.88 25.22 14.89
N LEU A 158 -20.34 24.40 13.93
CA LEU A 158 -21.07 23.17 14.20
C LEU A 158 -20.24 22.17 15.01
N GLU A 159 -18.99 21.95 14.59
CA GLU A 159 -18.06 21.08 15.31
C GLU A 159 -17.78 21.58 16.72
N ALA A 160 -17.58 22.90 16.89
CA ALA A 160 -17.36 23.49 18.20
C ALA A 160 -18.58 23.34 19.12
N VAL A 161 -19.80 23.52 18.61
CA VAL A 161 -21.02 23.27 19.39
C VAL A 161 -21.15 21.80 19.77
N GLY A 162 -20.79 20.88 18.87
CA GLY A 162 -20.72 19.45 19.20
C GLY A 162 -19.77 19.17 20.37
N LEU A 163 -18.59 19.79 20.36
CA LEU A 163 -17.61 19.67 21.46
C LEU A 163 -18.11 20.30 22.78
N LEU A 164 -18.87 21.39 22.72
CA LEU A 164 -19.53 21.97 23.90
C LEU A 164 -20.60 21.03 24.46
N ASP A 165 -21.39 20.39 23.59
CA ASP A 165 -22.42 19.41 23.98
C ASP A 165 -21.82 18.12 24.57
N ASP A 166 -20.64 17.71 24.07
CA ASP A 166 -19.81 16.64 24.63
C ASP A 166 -19.20 16.98 26.01
N GLY A 167 -19.39 18.22 26.49
CA GLY A 167 -19.04 18.65 27.84
C GLY A 167 -17.82 19.57 27.93
N ALA A 168 -17.31 20.09 26.82
CA ALA A 168 -16.30 21.16 26.88
C ALA A 168 -16.91 22.45 27.44
N SER A 169 -16.21 23.12 28.35
CA SER A 169 -16.65 24.41 28.90
C SER A 169 -16.48 25.55 27.91
N GLU A 170 -15.45 25.46 27.07
CA GLU A 170 -15.14 26.41 26.01
C GLU A 170 -14.49 25.67 24.84
N VAL A 171 -14.57 26.22 23.64
CA VAL A 171 -13.89 25.72 22.43
C VAL A 171 -13.30 26.90 21.67
N ARG A 172 -12.09 26.75 21.12
CA ARG A 172 -11.48 27.76 20.26
C ARG A 172 -11.53 27.35 18.81
N ILE A 173 -12.13 28.20 17.98
CA ILE A 173 -12.13 28.06 16.52
C ILE A 173 -11.08 29.00 15.97
N VAL A 174 -10.18 28.49 15.12
CA VAL A 174 -9.16 29.27 14.41
C VAL A 174 -9.41 29.09 12.91
N VAL A 175 -9.85 30.14 12.24
CA VAL A 175 -10.02 30.15 10.78
C VAL A 175 -8.89 30.92 10.14
N TYR A 176 -8.32 30.38 9.06
CA TYR A 176 -7.19 30.99 8.39
C TYR A 176 -7.16 30.66 6.90
N GLU A 177 -6.74 31.62 6.09
CA GLU A 177 -6.60 31.45 4.64
C GLU A 177 -5.37 32.18 4.12
N SER A 178 -4.91 31.71 2.96
CA SER A 178 -3.90 32.36 2.11
C SER A 178 -4.44 32.48 0.70
N SER A 179 -3.88 33.42 -0.06
CA SER A 179 -4.17 33.52 -1.49
C SER A 179 -3.84 32.20 -2.21
N LEU A 180 -4.71 31.83 -3.14
CA LEU A 180 -4.51 30.67 -3.99
C LEU A 180 -3.33 30.92 -4.93
N PRO A 181 -2.50 29.90 -5.21
CA PRO A 181 -1.47 30.02 -6.24
C PRO A 181 -2.07 30.39 -7.60
N ASP A 182 -1.34 31.18 -8.41
CA ASP A 182 -1.81 31.71 -9.71
C ASP A 182 -2.41 30.64 -10.65
N VAL A 183 -1.93 29.40 -10.58
CA VAL A 183 -2.48 28.28 -11.37
C VAL A 183 -3.96 28.00 -11.09
N TYR A 184 -4.46 28.42 -9.92
CA TYR A 184 -5.84 28.28 -9.52
C TYR A 184 -6.67 29.56 -9.70
N SER A 185 -6.11 30.62 -10.33
CA SER A 185 -6.81 31.90 -10.48
C SER A 185 -8.15 31.78 -11.21
N GLU A 186 -8.30 30.83 -12.12
CA GLU A 186 -9.55 30.56 -12.85
C GLU A 186 -10.64 29.92 -11.98
N PHE A 187 -10.29 29.35 -10.84
CA PHE A 187 -11.21 28.69 -9.91
C PHE A 187 -11.54 29.54 -8.69
N ALA A 188 -10.91 30.71 -8.53
CA ALA A 188 -11.20 31.63 -7.44
C ALA A 188 -12.64 32.16 -7.58
N ASP A 189 -13.49 31.85 -6.60
CA ASP A 189 -14.90 32.24 -6.56
C ASP A 189 -15.19 33.35 -5.54
N GLU A 190 -14.20 33.72 -4.74
CA GLU A 190 -14.22 34.83 -3.79
C GLU A 190 -12.83 35.48 -3.67
N PRO A 191 -12.73 36.72 -3.17
CA PRO A 191 -11.44 37.31 -2.85
C PRO A 191 -10.71 36.51 -1.77
N ASP A 192 -9.41 36.26 -1.97
CA ASP A 192 -8.58 35.36 -1.17
C ASP A 192 -7.43 36.09 -0.45
N PRO A 193 -7.71 37.02 0.47
CA PRO A 193 -6.67 37.70 1.22
C PRO A 193 -5.99 36.74 2.22
N PHE A 194 -4.76 37.09 2.61
CA PHE A 194 -4.15 36.47 3.79
C PHE A 194 -4.87 36.96 5.06
N PHE A 195 -5.45 36.04 5.83
CA PHE A 195 -6.03 36.36 7.12
C PHE A 195 -6.03 35.15 8.06
N ALA A 196 -6.14 35.44 9.35
CA ALA A 196 -6.54 34.47 10.36
C ALA A 196 -7.37 35.15 11.44
N TRP A 197 -8.35 34.45 11.98
CA TRP A 197 -9.08 34.88 13.17
C TRP A 197 -9.36 33.70 14.08
N CYS A 198 -9.54 34.00 15.36
CA CYS A 198 -9.87 33.05 16.40
C CYS A 198 -11.07 33.55 17.18
N TRP A 199 -12.02 32.65 17.43
CA TRP A 199 -13.13 32.85 18.37
C TRP A 199 -13.01 31.87 19.53
N ARG A 200 -13.30 32.34 20.73
CA ARG A 200 -13.50 31.49 21.91
C ARG A 200 -15.00 31.38 22.16
N LEU A 201 -15.52 30.18 21.95
CA LEU A 201 -16.93 29.84 22.09
C LEU A 201 -17.18 29.23 23.46
N ALA A 202 -18.34 29.54 24.02
CA ALA A 202 -18.86 28.98 25.26
C ALA A 202 -20.37 28.71 25.11
N PRO A 203 -21.00 27.99 26.06
CA PRO A 203 -22.44 27.82 26.09
C PRO A 203 -23.19 29.16 26.10
N VAL A 204 -24.40 29.18 25.52
CA VAL A 204 -25.27 30.37 25.47
C VAL A 204 -25.51 30.93 26.87
N GLY A 205 -25.53 32.27 26.99
CA GLY A 205 -25.74 32.96 28.26
C GLY A 205 -24.49 33.05 29.15
N THR A 206 -23.31 32.71 28.63
CA THR A 206 -22.04 32.93 29.33
C THR A 206 -21.79 34.44 29.52
N ALA A 207 -21.44 34.83 30.75
CA ALA A 207 -21.29 36.25 31.11
C ALA A 207 -20.22 36.96 30.26
N GLY A 208 -20.59 38.09 29.65
CA GLY A 208 -19.70 38.88 28.80
C GLY A 208 -19.54 38.36 27.37
N GLY A 209 -20.19 37.25 27.02
CA GLY A 209 -20.24 36.73 25.66
C GLY A 209 -21.32 37.37 24.79
N THR A 210 -21.14 37.24 23.47
CA THR A 210 -22.14 37.61 22.47
C THR A 210 -22.83 36.34 21.97
N ASP A 211 -24.12 36.19 22.29
CA ASP A 211 -24.91 35.03 21.86
C ASP A 211 -25.25 35.11 20.37
N LEU A 212 -24.93 34.05 19.63
CA LEU A 212 -25.16 33.89 18.21
C LEU A 212 -25.92 32.59 17.94
N SER A 213 -26.75 32.60 16.90
CA SER A 213 -27.41 31.40 16.40
C SER A 213 -27.11 31.21 14.91
N LEU A 214 -26.85 29.96 14.54
CA LEU A 214 -26.64 29.54 13.16
C LEU A 214 -27.75 28.57 12.80
N SER A 215 -28.45 28.88 11.72
CA SER A 215 -29.49 28.00 11.16
C SER A 215 -29.18 27.74 9.70
N TRP A 216 -29.48 26.55 9.24
CA TRP A 216 -29.30 26.18 7.84
C TRP A 216 -30.56 25.54 7.29
N GLN A 217 -30.69 25.65 5.98
CA GLN A 217 -31.73 24.99 5.21
C GLN A 217 -31.04 24.09 4.20
N VAL A 218 -31.61 22.90 3.98
CA VAL A 218 -31.16 22.06 2.87
C VAL A 218 -31.39 22.86 1.60
N ALA A 219 -30.32 23.26 0.93
CA ALA A 219 -30.40 23.95 -0.35
C ALA A 219 -31.26 23.08 -1.28
N GLY A 220 -32.42 23.59 -1.68
CA GLY A 220 -33.32 22.89 -2.58
C GLY A 220 -32.59 22.63 -3.90
N GLY A 221 -32.12 21.39 -4.09
CA GLY A 221 -31.49 20.96 -5.33
C GLY A 221 -29.98 20.71 -5.31
N VAL A 222 -29.32 20.56 -4.16
CA VAL A 222 -27.91 20.14 -4.12
C VAL A 222 -27.82 18.66 -3.73
N ASP A 223 -27.33 17.84 -4.66
CA ASP A 223 -26.93 16.45 -4.44
C ASP A 223 -25.66 16.45 -3.56
N PRO A 224 -25.66 15.78 -2.39
CA PRO A 224 -24.51 15.76 -1.48
C PRO A 224 -23.28 15.01 -2.03
N THR A 225 -23.32 14.54 -3.28
CA THR A 225 -22.21 13.87 -3.97
C THR A 225 -21.56 14.70 -5.09
N ASP A 226 -21.93 15.96 -5.25
CA ASP A 226 -21.41 16.83 -6.32
C ASP A 226 -20.25 17.72 -5.82
N PRO A 227 -18.99 17.48 -6.23
CA PRO A 227 -17.88 18.36 -5.93
C PRO A 227 -18.01 19.59 -6.85
N GLY A 228 -18.42 20.71 -6.27
CA GLY A 228 -18.88 21.90 -6.97
C GLY A 228 -18.11 22.26 -8.23
N LEU A 229 -18.83 22.28 -9.36
CA LEU A 229 -18.61 23.15 -10.52
C LEU A 229 -19.88 23.12 -11.40
N ALA A 230 -20.44 24.32 -11.62
CA ALA A 230 -21.48 24.70 -12.58
C ALA A 230 -22.97 24.54 -12.20
N SER A 231 -23.57 25.68 -11.81
CA SER A 231 -24.88 26.21 -12.25
C SER A 231 -25.99 25.23 -12.67
N VAL A 232 -27.04 25.10 -11.85
CA VAL A 232 -28.22 24.26 -12.12
C VAL A 232 -29.33 25.02 -12.86
N GLY A 233 -29.64 24.55 -14.06
CA GLY A 233 -30.91 24.80 -14.76
C GLY A 233 -31.80 23.54 -14.81
N PRO A 234 -32.99 23.60 -15.43
CA PRO A 234 -34.01 22.52 -15.46
C PRO A 234 -33.59 21.18 -16.10
N GLY A 235 -32.35 21.05 -16.58
CA GLY A 235 -31.78 19.78 -17.08
C GLY A 235 -31.35 18.78 -15.99
N ALA A 236 -31.21 19.21 -14.73
CA ALA A 236 -30.66 18.37 -13.66
C ALA A 236 -31.58 17.21 -13.23
N ALA A 237 -32.91 17.39 -13.24
CA ALA A 237 -33.85 16.31 -12.92
C ALA A 237 -33.85 15.19 -13.97
N VAL A 238 -33.66 15.57 -15.25
CA VAL A 238 -33.50 14.61 -16.35
C VAL A 238 -32.15 13.91 -16.24
N ALA A 239 -31.08 14.64 -15.90
CA ALA A 239 -29.76 14.07 -15.67
C ALA A 239 -29.74 13.07 -14.50
N ASP A 240 -30.44 13.34 -13.40
CA ASP A 240 -30.51 12.42 -12.26
C ASP A 240 -31.31 11.15 -12.56
N ALA A 241 -32.44 11.29 -13.29
CA ALA A 241 -33.19 10.15 -13.80
C ALA A 241 -32.33 9.28 -14.75
N LEU A 242 -31.55 9.90 -15.63
CA LEU A 242 -30.60 9.22 -16.52
C LEU A 242 -29.50 8.51 -15.73
N ARG A 243 -28.91 9.13 -14.70
CA ARG A 243 -27.89 8.50 -13.84
C ARG A 243 -28.42 7.26 -13.11
N ARG A 244 -29.64 7.31 -12.58
CA ARG A 244 -30.28 6.15 -11.94
C ARG A 244 -30.57 5.04 -12.94
N LEU A 245 -31.02 5.39 -14.14
CA LEU A 245 -31.24 4.44 -15.24
C LEU A 245 -29.93 3.79 -15.68
N GLU A 246 -28.85 4.55 -15.81
CA GLU A 246 -27.51 4.06 -16.13
C GLU A 246 -26.96 3.12 -15.04
N HIS A 247 -27.17 3.46 -13.77
CA HIS A 247 -26.79 2.59 -12.66
C HIS A 247 -27.57 1.27 -12.66
N ALA A 248 -28.90 1.33 -12.81
CA ALA A 248 -29.75 0.15 -12.90
C ALA A 248 -29.39 -0.73 -14.11
N TRP A 249 -29.14 -0.10 -15.27
CA TRP A 249 -28.64 -0.78 -16.46
C TRP A 249 -27.30 -1.48 -16.19
N ARG A 250 -26.38 -0.84 -15.48
CA ARG A 250 -25.07 -1.42 -15.17
C ARG A 250 -25.16 -2.58 -14.19
N VAL A 251 -26.06 -2.52 -13.22
CA VAL A 251 -26.38 -3.66 -12.33
C VAL A 251 -26.91 -4.84 -13.17
N PHE A 252 -27.88 -4.58 -14.05
CA PHE A 252 -28.42 -5.58 -14.96
C PHE A 252 -27.34 -6.15 -15.90
N GLY A 253 -26.55 -5.30 -16.54
CA GLY A 253 -25.46 -5.67 -17.45
C GLY A 253 -24.35 -6.46 -16.75
N THR A 254 -24.05 -6.14 -15.49
CA THR A 254 -23.13 -6.94 -14.66
C THR A 254 -23.72 -8.32 -14.40
N GLY A 255 -24.98 -8.41 -13.99
CA GLY A 255 -25.67 -9.70 -13.79
C GLY A 255 -25.73 -10.55 -15.06
N LEU A 256 -26.06 -9.95 -16.20
CA LEU A 256 -26.03 -10.60 -17.50
C LEU A 256 -24.62 -11.10 -17.86
N SER A 257 -23.58 -10.33 -17.57
CA SER A 257 -22.19 -10.73 -17.80
C SER A 257 -21.81 -11.96 -16.97
N PHE A 258 -22.10 -11.97 -15.66
CA PHE A 258 -21.84 -13.13 -14.81
C PHE A 258 -22.64 -14.38 -15.25
N ALA A 259 -23.91 -14.21 -15.65
CA ALA A 259 -24.71 -15.30 -16.19
C ALA A 259 -24.11 -15.85 -17.50
N ALA A 260 -23.72 -14.97 -18.42
CA ALA A 260 -23.08 -15.35 -19.67
C ALA A 260 -21.74 -16.06 -19.45
N PHE A 261 -20.94 -15.62 -18.47
CA PHE A 261 -19.70 -16.30 -18.08
C PHE A 261 -19.98 -17.72 -17.55
N GLY A 262 -20.94 -17.87 -16.65
CA GLY A 262 -21.32 -19.17 -16.08
C GLY A 262 -21.85 -20.14 -17.13
N VAL A 263 -22.77 -19.70 -17.98
CA VAL A 263 -23.34 -20.51 -19.08
C VAL A 263 -22.27 -20.84 -20.12
N GLY A 264 -21.46 -19.86 -20.53
CA GLY A 264 -20.37 -20.07 -21.48
C GLY A 264 -19.33 -21.06 -20.96
N GLY A 265 -18.94 -20.93 -19.70
CA GLY A 265 -18.05 -21.88 -19.02
C GLY A 265 -18.61 -23.29 -18.96
N LEU A 266 -19.91 -23.43 -18.65
CA LEU A 266 -20.60 -24.73 -18.64
C LEU A 266 -20.64 -25.37 -20.03
N LEU A 267 -21.02 -24.62 -21.06
CA LEU A 267 -21.07 -25.11 -22.45
C LEU A 267 -19.68 -25.53 -22.93
N LEU A 268 -18.66 -24.70 -22.66
CA LEU A 268 -17.28 -25.02 -23.01
C LEU A 268 -16.80 -26.29 -22.27
N GLY A 269 -17.04 -26.37 -20.96
CA GLY A 269 -16.59 -27.47 -20.11
C GLY A 269 -17.29 -28.80 -20.37
N VAL A 270 -18.58 -28.79 -20.71
CA VAL A 270 -19.40 -30.02 -20.88
C VAL A 270 -19.51 -30.45 -22.34
N LEU A 271 -19.56 -29.51 -23.29
CA LEU A 271 -19.78 -29.85 -24.71
C LEU A 271 -18.49 -29.87 -25.51
N VAL A 272 -17.60 -28.90 -25.28
CA VAL A 272 -16.41 -28.70 -26.13
C VAL A 272 -15.20 -29.48 -25.59
N MET A 273 -14.93 -29.38 -24.29
CA MET A 273 -13.74 -29.99 -23.70
C MET A 273 -13.71 -31.52 -23.76
N PRO A 274 -14.83 -32.26 -23.55
CA PRO A 274 -14.83 -33.72 -23.70
C PRO A 274 -14.55 -34.17 -25.14
N VAL A 275 -15.03 -33.42 -26.13
CA VAL A 275 -14.74 -33.69 -27.55
C VAL A 275 -13.26 -33.47 -27.85
N LEU A 276 -12.64 -32.42 -27.32
CA LEU A 276 -11.21 -32.18 -27.46
C LEU A 276 -10.36 -33.29 -26.82
N LEU A 277 -10.85 -33.91 -25.73
CA LEU A 277 -10.15 -35.03 -25.10
C LEU A 277 -10.07 -36.29 -25.99
N LEU A 278 -10.91 -36.40 -27.04
CA LEU A 278 -10.85 -37.47 -28.04
C LEU A 278 -9.71 -37.29 -29.04
N MET A 279 -9.11 -36.09 -29.13
CA MET A 279 -7.96 -35.85 -29.99
C MET A 279 -6.73 -36.60 -29.47
N ARG A 280 -6.10 -37.41 -30.35
CA ARG A 280 -4.89 -38.19 -30.04
C ARG A 280 -3.65 -37.31 -29.84
N ASP A 281 -3.50 -36.24 -30.62
CA ASP A 281 -2.38 -35.30 -30.48
C ASP A 281 -2.57 -34.41 -29.25
N ARG A 282 -1.76 -34.66 -28.22
CA ARG A 282 -1.81 -33.95 -26.95
C ARG A 282 -1.36 -32.49 -27.06
N VAL A 283 -0.44 -32.17 -27.97
CA VAL A 283 0.10 -30.82 -28.13
C VAL A 283 -0.90 -29.95 -28.89
N ALA A 284 -1.43 -30.45 -30.02
CA ALA A 284 -2.48 -29.76 -30.76
C ALA A 284 -3.75 -29.56 -29.93
N ARG A 285 -4.13 -30.56 -29.12
CA ARG A 285 -5.25 -30.46 -28.18
C ARG A 285 -5.07 -29.33 -27.17
N ARG A 286 -3.90 -29.25 -26.51
CA ARG A 286 -3.60 -28.20 -25.51
C ARG A 286 -3.67 -26.81 -26.15
N ARG A 287 -3.04 -26.63 -27.31
CA ARG A 287 -3.06 -25.35 -28.06
C ARG A 287 -4.49 -24.95 -28.45
N LEU A 288 -5.28 -25.89 -28.96
CA LEU A 288 -6.67 -25.61 -29.33
C LEU A 288 -7.53 -25.28 -28.10
N ALA A 289 -7.39 -26.02 -27.00
CA ALA A 289 -8.09 -25.74 -25.75
C ALA A 289 -7.75 -24.34 -25.22
N ARG A 290 -6.46 -23.97 -25.15
CA ARG A 290 -6.02 -22.64 -24.71
C ARG A 290 -6.54 -21.52 -25.63
N ARG A 291 -6.54 -21.72 -26.95
CA ARG A 291 -7.13 -20.77 -27.92
C ARG A 291 -8.63 -20.60 -27.72
N LEU A 292 -9.37 -21.67 -27.44
CA LEU A 292 -10.81 -21.58 -27.18
C LEU A 292 -11.10 -20.84 -25.88
N VAL A 293 -10.33 -21.10 -24.83
CA VAL A 293 -10.42 -20.35 -23.55
C VAL A 293 -10.11 -18.88 -23.77
N GLN A 294 -9.02 -18.55 -24.48
CA GLN A 294 -8.66 -17.18 -24.83
C GLN A 294 -9.77 -16.47 -25.60
N ARG A 295 -10.35 -17.11 -26.63
CA ARG A 295 -11.47 -16.53 -27.40
C ARG A 295 -12.73 -16.34 -26.56
N ALA A 296 -13.03 -17.28 -25.66
CA ALA A 296 -14.16 -17.17 -24.75
C ALA A 296 -13.98 -15.97 -23.81
N PHE A 297 -12.80 -15.80 -23.23
CA PHE A 297 -12.48 -14.66 -22.38
C PHE A 297 -12.45 -13.34 -23.15
N ALA A 298 -11.90 -13.31 -24.36
CA ALA A 298 -11.95 -12.13 -25.24
C ALA A 298 -13.39 -11.74 -25.59
N SER A 299 -14.25 -12.72 -25.89
CA SER A 299 -15.68 -12.50 -26.15
C SER A 299 -16.40 -11.97 -24.91
N HIS A 300 -16.03 -12.45 -23.72
CA HIS A 300 -16.60 -11.99 -22.46
C HIS A 300 -16.19 -10.55 -22.13
N VAL A 301 -14.90 -10.22 -22.26
CA VAL A 301 -14.38 -8.85 -22.12
C VAL A 301 -15.08 -7.92 -23.11
N TRP A 302 -15.21 -8.33 -24.37
CA TRP A 302 -15.93 -7.57 -25.39
C TRP A 302 -17.40 -7.32 -25.00
N LEU A 303 -18.10 -8.34 -24.50
CA LEU A 303 -19.48 -8.22 -24.02
C LEU A 303 -19.58 -7.20 -22.89
N MET A 304 -18.71 -7.28 -21.88
CA MET A 304 -18.72 -6.34 -20.74
C MET A 304 -18.46 -4.90 -21.17
N CYS A 305 -17.54 -4.68 -22.13
CA CYS A 305 -17.30 -3.36 -22.72
C CYS A 305 -18.52 -2.87 -23.52
N ARG A 306 -19.16 -3.74 -24.31
CA ARG A 306 -20.34 -3.38 -25.12
C ARG A 306 -21.59 -3.10 -24.29
N LEU A 307 -21.76 -3.79 -23.16
CA LEU A 307 -22.84 -3.53 -22.21
C LEU A 307 -22.61 -2.24 -21.40
N GLY A 308 -21.45 -1.59 -21.53
CA GLY A 308 -21.11 -0.38 -20.78
C GLY A 308 -20.76 -0.63 -19.31
N VAL A 309 -20.45 -1.88 -18.94
CA VAL A 309 -20.10 -2.27 -17.57
C VAL A 309 -18.68 -1.83 -17.23
N MET A 310 -17.76 -1.97 -18.20
CA MET A 310 -16.35 -1.63 -18.02
C MET A 310 -15.72 -1.00 -19.25
N THR A 311 -14.55 -0.39 -19.07
CA THR A 311 -13.63 -0.02 -20.14
C THR A 311 -12.27 -0.68 -19.91
N LEU A 312 -11.57 -1.04 -20.99
CA LEU A 312 -10.26 -1.69 -20.94
C LEU A 312 -9.26 -0.85 -21.75
N GLN A 313 -8.17 -0.45 -21.10
CA GLN A 313 -7.00 0.14 -21.75
C GLN A 313 -5.81 -0.80 -21.59
N VAL A 314 -5.01 -0.93 -22.64
CA VAL A 314 -3.83 -1.80 -22.67
C VAL A 314 -2.67 -1.01 -23.23
N ASP A 315 -1.70 -0.71 -22.38
CA ASP A 315 -0.48 0.01 -22.72
C ASP A 315 0.68 -0.99 -22.84
N GLY A 316 1.42 -0.97 -23.96
CA GLY A 316 2.52 -1.92 -24.21
C GLY A 316 2.08 -3.29 -24.73
N ARG A 317 0.92 -3.37 -25.40
CA ARG A 317 0.32 -4.63 -25.88
C ARG A 317 1.23 -5.46 -26.78
N GLU A 318 2.05 -4.80 -27.59
CA GLU A 318 3.01 -5.40 -28.50
C GLU A 318 4.00 -6.33 -27.80
N ARG A 319 4.34 -6.06 -26.54
CA ARG A 319 5.27 -6.85 -25.72
C ARG A 319 4.73 -8.25 -25.38
N LEU A 320 3.41 -8.43 -25.46
CA LEU A 320 2.73 -9.71 -25.24
C LEU A 320 2.59 -10.54 -26.54
N GLN A 321 3.02 -10.04 -27.70
CA GLN A 321 2.83 -10.71 -29.00
C GLN A 321 4.02 -11.60 -29.39
N ARG A 322 4.47 -12.45 -28.46
CA ARG A 322 5.52 -13.46 -28.69
C ARG A 322 5.28 -14.68 -27.82
N ASP A 323 5.89 -15.79 -28.22
CA ASP A 323 5.84 -17.05 -27.48
C ASP A 323 6.91 -17.08 -26.38
N GLY A 324 6.74 -17.94 -25.36
CA GLY A 324 7.75 -18.15 -24.33
C GLY A 324 7.81 -17.05 -23.27
N LEU A 325 6.66 -16.58 -22.81
CA LEU A 325 6.56 -15.49 -21.84
C LEU A 325 6.36 -16.00 -20.41
N LEU A 326 7.09 -15.42 -19.46
CA LEU A 326 6.79 -15.51 -18.03
C LEU A 326 6.16 -14.19 -17.56
N VAL A 327 4.84 -14.16 -17.48
CA VAL A 327 4.06 -12.96 -17.14
C VAL A 327 3.79 -12.91 -15.65
N LEU A 328 4.31 -11.90 -14.95
CA LEU A 328 4.03 -11.64 -13.55
C LEU A 328 3.09 -10.44 -13.42
N ALA A 329 1.90 -10.65 -12.86
CA ALA A 329 0.89 -9.61 -12.71
C ALA A 329 0.39 -9.46 -11.27
N ASN A 330 0.12 -8.23 -10.83
CA ASN A 330 -0.64 -8.02 -9.59
C ASN A 330 -2.12 -8.39 -9.79
N HIS A 331 -2.86 -8.67 -8.72
CA HIS A 331 -4.20 -9.28 -8.81
C HIS A 331 -5.32 -8.52 -8.05
N PRO A 332 -5.68 -7.28 -8.42
CA PRO A 332 -6.69 -6.50 -7.68
C PRO A 332 -8.14 -7.02 -7.74
N THR A 333 -8.57 -7.66 -8.83
CA THR A 333 -9.98 -8.00 -9.10
C THR A 333 -10.19 -9.45 -9.55
N LEU A 334 -11.43 -9.93 -9.46
CA LEU A 334 -11.78 -11.26 -9.97
C LEU A 334 -11.56 -11.43 -11.49
N ILE A 335 -11.66 -10.34 -12.27
CA ILE A 335 -11.64 -10.40 -13.74
C ILE A 335 -10.24 -10.27 -14.33
N ASP A 336 -9.21 -10.00 -13.51
CA ASP A 336 -7.85 -9.74 -14.00
C ASP A 336 -7.33 -10.87 -14.89
N VAL A 337 -7.49 -12.12 -14.44
CA VAL A 337 -7.07 -13.31 -15.19
C VAL A 337 -7.83 -13.43 -16.52
N VAL A 338 -9.10 -13.01 -16.56
CA VAL A 338 -9.93 -13.01 -17.76
C VAL A 338 -9.45 -11.94 -18.74
N CYS A 339 -9.19 -10.72 -18.25
CA CYS A 339 -8.66 -9.61 -19.05
C CYS A 339 -7.27 -9.93 -19.61
N LEU A 340 -6.39 -10.53 -18.80
CA LEU A 340 -5.02 -10.85 -19.20
C LEU A 340 -4.98 -12.01 -20.20
N ILE A 341 -5.65 -13.13 -19.91
CA ILE A 341 -5.70 -14.28 -20.83
C ILE A 341 -6.41 -13.93 -22.14
N ALA A 342 -7.37 -13.00 -22.15
CA ALA A 342 -7.98 -12.50 -23.38
C ALA A 342 -6.95 -11.91 -24.37
N LEU A 343 -5.80 -11.42 -23.88
CA LEU A 343 -4.73 -10.87 -24.68
C LEU A 343 -3.63 -11.87 -25.02
N LEU A 344 -3.52 -12.97 -24.25
CA LEU A 344 -2.41 -13.91 -24.32
C LEU A 344 -2.80 -15.19 -25.09
N PRO A 345 -2.33 -15.35 -26.34
CA PRO A 345 -2.50 -16.61 -27.04
C PRO A 345 -1.72 -17.71 -26.31
N ASN A 346 -2.29 -18.92 -26.21
CA ASN A 346 -1.66 -20.08 -25.59
C ASN A 346 -1.26 -19.92 -24.10
N ALA A 347 -1.93 -19.05 -23.36
CA ALA A 347 -1.68 -18.86 -21.93
C ALA A 347 -1.80 -20.17 -21.13
N ASP A 348 -0.91 -20.31 -20.15
CA ASP A 348 -0.85 -21.34 -19.13
C ASP A 348 -0.93 -20.67 -17.75
N CYS A 349 -1.53 -21.34 -16.78
CA CYS A 349 -1.76 -20.78 -15.46
C CYS A 349 -1.51 -21.82 -14.38
N VAL A 350 -0.94 -21.36 -13.27
CA VAL A 350 -0.84 -22.13 -12.03
C VAL A 350 -2.18 -22.05 -11.30
N VAL A 351 -2.87 -23.18 -11.15
CA VAL A 351 -4.22 -23.23 -10.55
C VAL A 351 -4.25 -24.02 -9.25
N LYS A 352 -4.99 -23.51 -8.26
CA LYS A 352 -5.25 -24.23 -7.01
C LYS A 352 -5.99 -25.54 -7.28
N ARG A 353 -5.60 -26.62 -6.59
CA ARG A 353 -6.22 -27.95 -6.73
C ARG A 353 -7.75 -27.95 -6.59
N ALA A 354 -8.30 -27.14 -5.69
CA ALA A 354 -9.76 -27.03 -5.53
C ALA A 354 -10.47 -26.64 -6.84
N VAL A 355 -9.83 -25.80 -7.66
CA VAL A 355 -10.32 -25.43 -9.00
C VAL A 355 -10.11 -26.57 -9.99
N ALA A 356 -8.95 -27.23 -9.96
CA ALA A 356 -8.66 -28.39 -10.83
C ALA A 356 -9.59 -29.59 -10.57
N CYS A 357 -10.06 -29.78 -9.34
CA CYS A 357 -10.97 -30.86 -8.95
C CYS A 357 -12.45 -30.51 -9.11
N ASN A 358 -12.80 -29.23 -9.32
CA ASN A 358 -14.18 -28.81 -9.48
C ASN A 358 -14.79 -29.43 -10.76
N PRO A 359 -15.96 -30.09 -10.71
CA PRO A 359 -16.59 -30.74 -11.87
C PRO A 359 -16.73 -29.87 -13.12
N PHE A 360 -16.95 -28.56 -12.95
CA PHE A 360 -17.13 -27.62 -14.06
C PHE A 360 -15.80 -27.15 -14.66
N MET A 361 -14.74 -27.04 -13.84
CA MET A 361 -13.44 -26.49 -14.26
C MET A 361 -12.42 -27.58 -14.60
N ARG A 362 -12.61 -28.81 -14.12
CA ARG A 362 -11.70 -29.95 -14.33
C ARG A 362 -11.49 -30.27 -15.82
N GLY A 363 -12.55 -30.19 -16.63
CA GLY A 363 -12.48 -30.42 -18.08
C GLY A 363 -11.56 -29.41 -18.78
N PRO A 364 -11.86 -28.10 -18.69
CA PRO A 364 -11.02 -27.03 -19.22
C PRO A 364 -9.56 -27.09 -18.72
N VAL A 365 -9.34 -27.24 -17.40
CA VAL A 365 -8.01 -27.33 -16.79
C VAL A 365 -7.20 -28.49 -17.39
N ARG A 366 -7.81 -29.68 -17.50
CA ARG A 366 -7.15 -30.87 -18.06
C ARG A 366 -6.89 -30.78 -19.57
N ALA A 367 -7.82 -30.19 -20.31
CA ALA A 367 -7.72 -30.04 -21.75
C ALA A 367 -6.67 -28.99 -22.14
N ALA A 368 -6.63 -27.86 -21.42
CA ALA A 368 -5.63 -26.81 -21.57
C ALA A 368 -4.26 -27.23 -21.01
N GLY A 369 -4.24 -28.21 -20.10
CA GLY A 369 -3.02 -28.71 -19.47
C GLY A 369 -2.42 -27.69 -18.51
N TYR A 370 -3.26 -27.02 -17.72
CA TYR A 370 -2.81 -26.09 -16.69
C TYR A 370 -2.13 -26.84 -15.54
N ILE A 371 -1.11 -26.20 -14.98
CA ILE A 371 -0.24 -26.77 -13.95
C ILE A 371 -0.91 -26.60 -12.57
N SER A 372 -0.89 -27.64 -11.73
CA SER A 372 -1.51 -27.61 -10.40
C SER A 372 -0.44 -27.53 -9.31
N ASN A 373 -0.64 -26.74 -8.26
CA ASN A 373 0.34 -26.55 -7.16
C ASN A 373 0.71 -27.83 -6.36
N ASP A 374 0.11 -28.99 -6.68
CA ASP A 374 0.34 -30.27 -5.98
C ASP A 374 1.28 -31.20 -6.76
N ASP A 375 1.81 -30.79 -7.92
CA ASP A 375 2.66 -31.63 -8.79
C ASP A 375 4.08 -31.90 -8.23
N GLY A 376 4.33 -31.52 -6.97
CA GLY A 376 5.52 -31.92 -6.20
C GLY A 376 6.82 -31.25 -6.66
N ALA A 377 7.96 -31.87 -6.32
CA ALA A 377 9.33 -31.36 -6.49
C ALA A 377 9.72 -30.91 -7.91
N GLY A 378 8.92 -31.25 -8.94
CA GLY A 378 9.14 -30.87 -10.34
C GLY A 378 8.31 -29.68 -10.83
N LEU A 379 7.47 -29.05 -10.00
CA LEU A 379 6.58 -27.97 -10.40
C LEU A 379 7.30 -26.80 -11.08
N VAL A 380 8.46 -26.41 -10.54
CA VAL A 380 9.28 -25.32 -11.08
C VAL A 380 9.85 -25.70 -12.45
N ASP A 381 10.35 -26.92 -12.59
CA ASP A 381 10.91 -27.43 -13.83
C ASP A 381 9.84 -27.60 -14.91
N ASP A 382 8.63 -28.03 -14.54
CA ASP A 382 7.47 -28.13 -15.42
C ASP A 382 7.00 -26.76 -15.92
N CYS A 383 6.98 -25.75 -15.04
CA CYS A 383 6.72 -24.36 -15.40
C CYS A 383 7.75 -23.84 -16.39
N ALA A 384 9.04 -24.05 -16.11
CA ALA A 384 10.13 -23.62 -16.99
C ALA A 384 10.07 -24.31 -18.36
N ALA A 385 9.86 -25.62 -18.38
CA ALA A 385 9.71 -26.40 -19.61
C ALA A 385 8.50 -25.96 -20.44
N ALA A 386 7.38 -25.59 -19.80
CA ALA A 386 6.20 -25.08 -20.48
C ALA A 386 6.46 -23.75 -21.19
N VAL A 387 7.23 -22.85 -20.58
CA VAL A 387 7.62 -21.57 -21.19
C VAL A 387 8.63 -21.80 -22.32
N HIS A 388 9.67 -22.61 -22.11
CA HIS A 388 10.64 -22.98 -23.16
C HIS A 388 9.99 -23.66 -24.38
N ALA A 389 8.89 -24.38 -24.19
CA ALA A 389 8.11 -24.97 -25.28
C ALA A 389 7.26 -23.95 -26.08
N GLY A 390 7.43 -22.65 -25.80
CA GLY A 390 6.71 -21.54 -26.41
C GLY A 390 5.36 -21.23 -25.75
N GLY A 391 5.13 -21.71 -24.52
CA GLY A 391 3.95 -21.35 -23.73
C GLY A 391 4.09 -19.98 -23.07
N THR A 392 2.96 -19.39 -22.68
CA THR A 392 2.95 -18.15 -21.90
C THR A 392 2.44 -18.43 -20.50
N LEU A 393 3.31 -18.46 -19.50
CA LEU A 393 2.94 -18.74 -18.12
C LEU A 393 2.54 -17.45 -17.40
N VAL A 394 1.33 -17.41 -16.86
CA VAL A 394 0.82 -16.28 -16.08
C VAL A 394 0.85 -16.63 -14.60
N ILE A 395 1.54 -15.81 -13.79
CA ILE A 395 1.65 -15.95 -12.35
C ILE A 395 1.20 -14.67 -11.66
N PHE A 396 0.39 -14.83 -10.61
CA PHE A 396 0.03 -13.76 -9.69
C PHE A 396 0.83 -13.93 -8.39
N PRO A 397 2.03 -13.32 -8.26
CA PRO A 397 2.96 -13.55 -7.16
C PRO A 397 2.42 -13.25 -5.76
N GLU A 398 1.28 -12.57 -5.62
CA GLU A 398 0.69 -12.29 -4.30
C GLU A 398 -0.04 -13.50 -3.67
N GLY A 399 -0.33 -14.56 -4.45
CA GLY A 399 -1.05 -15.76 -4.01
C GLY A 399 -2.54 -15.54 -3.63
N THR A 400 -2.95 -14.30 -3.39
CA THR A 400 -4.32 -13.82 -3.19
C THR A 400 -4.54 -12.46 -3.88
N ARG A 401 -5.78 -11.96 -3.90
CA ARG A 401 -6.10 -10.67 -4.54
C ARG A 401 -5.57 -9.48 -3.72
N SER A 402 -4.99 -8.49 -4.40
CA SER A 402 -4.44 -7.27 -3.80
C SER A 402 -5.50 -6.46 -3.05
N VAL A 403 -5.09 -5.78 -1.98
CA VAL A 403 -5.95 -4.83 -1.26
C VAL A 403 -5.67 -3.43 -1.81
N PRO A 404 -6.68 -2.71 -2.35
CA PRO A 404 -6.48 -1.36 -2.85
C PRO A 404 -5.88 -0.43 -1.79
N GLY A 405 -4.83 0.31 -2.15
CA GLY A 405 -4.16 1.28 -1.27
C GLY A 405 -3.13 0.69 -0.30
N GLN A 406 -2.93 -0.64 -0.28
CA GLN A 406 -1.86 -1.27 0.51
C GLN A 406 -0.65 -1.63 -0.36
N PRO A 407 0.57 -1.70 0.21
CA PRO A 407 1.75 -2.20 -0.48
C PRO A 407 1.53 -3.65 -0.99
N LEU A 408 2.07 -3.96 -2.17
CA LEU A 408 2.01 -5.30 -2.73
C LEU A 408 2.96 -6.23 -1.98
N ARG A 409 2.46 -7.38 -1.51
CA ARG A 409 3.27 -8.43 -0.88
C ARG A 409 3.48 -9.55 -1.92
N LEU A 410 4.66 -9.59 -2.52
CA LEU A 410 5.02 -10.55 -3.56
C LEU A 410 5.71 -11.77 -2.94
N GLN A 411 5.33 -12.97 -3.37
CA GLN A 411 5.92 -14.23 -2.92
C GLN A 411 7.10 -14.66 -3.79
N ARG A 412 8.01 -15.43 -3.20
CA ARG A 412 9.30 -15.80 -3.80
C ARG A 412 9.17 -16.85 -4.91
N GLY A 413 8.12 -17.66 -4.90
CA GLY A 413 7.98 -18.79 -5.84
C GLY A 413 8.00 -18.39 -7.31
N ALA A 414 7.46 -17.22 -7.67
CA ALA A 414 7.50 -16.72 -9.05
C ALA A 414 8.92 -16.34 -9.51
N ALA A 415 9.72 -15.74 -8.61
CA ALA A 415 11.12 -15.40 -8.88
C ALA A 415 11.98 -16.66 -8.99
N ASN A 416 11.71 -17.69 -8.18
CA ASN A 416 12.41 -18.98 -8.25
C ASN A 416 12.22 -19.66 -9.63
N ILE A 417 11.01 -19.58 -10.19
CA ILE A 417 10.74 -20.08 -11.56
C ILE A 417 11.52 -19.30 -12.62
N ALA A 418 11.62 -17.98 -12.49
CA ALA A 418 12.39 -17.15 -13.41
C ALA A 418 13.88 -17.51 -13.39
N VAL A 419 14.49 -17.58 -12.20
CA VAL A 419 15.92 -17.89 -12.02
C VAL A 419 16.23 -19.33 -12.46
N ARG A 420 15.54 -20.33 -11.93
CA ARG A 420 15.81 -21.75 -12.27
C ARG A 420 15.49 -22.06 -13.72
N GLY A 421 14.47 -21.39 -14.27
CA GLY A 421 14.09 -21.53 -15.66
C GLY A 421 14.92 -20.70 -16.63
N ARG A 422 15.79 -19.78 -16.17
CA ARG A 422 16.47 -18.78 -17.01
C ARG A 422 15.50 -18.01 -17.91
N LEU A 423 14.38 -17.59 -17.33
CA LEU A 423 13.31 -16.88 -18.01
C LEU A 423 13.28 -15.41 -17.61
N ASP A 424 13.32 -14.53 -18.59
CA ASP A 424 13.05 -13.10 -18.37
C ASP A 424 11.60 -12.90 -17.93
N ILE A 425 11.39 -11.93 -17.04
CA ILE A 425 10.06 -11.65 -16.49
C ILE A 425 9.43 -10.52 -17.30
N THR A 426 8.19 -10.72 -17.78
CA THR A 426 7.36 -9.64 -18.34
C THR A 426 6.38 -9.15 -17.27
N PRO A 427 6.64 -8.00 -16.60
CA PRO A 427 5.79 -7.48 -15.55
C PRO A 427 4.54 -6.82 -16.13
N VAL A 428 3.38 -7.07 -15.52
CA VAL A 428 2.10 -6.45 -15.88
C VAL A 428 1.46 -5.82 -14.66
N ARG A 429 1.28 -4.50 -14.70
CA ARG A 429 0.55 -3.76 -13.68
C ARG A 429 -0.91 -3.61 -14.09
N ILE A 430 -1.81 -4.09 -13.24
CA ILE A 430 -3.26 -4.03 -13.39
C ILE A 430 -3.81 -3.02 -12.39
N THR A 431 -4.55 -2.03 -12.88
CA THR A 431 -5.29 -1.06 -12.04
C THR A 431 -6.77 -1.08 -12.40
N CYS A 432 -7.63 -0.91 -11.39
CA CYS A 432 -9.09 -0.87 -11.55
C CYS A 432 -9.67 0.34 -10.83
N THR A 433 -10.29 1.25 -11.57
CA THR A 433 -10.87 2.49 -11.02
C THR A 433 -12.31 2.72 -11.49
N PRO A 434 -13.29 2.88 -10.58
CA PRO A 434 -13.20 2.64 -9.14
C PRO A 434 -12.98 1.15 -8.81
N PRO A 435 -12.49 0.82 -7.60
CA PRO A 435 -12.32 -0.57 -7.18
C PRO A 435 -13.64 -1.36 -7.20
N THR A 436 -13.60 -2.57 -7.76
CA THR A 436 -14.74 -3.49 -7.79
C THR A 436 -14.26 -4.94 -7.84
N LEU A 437 -15.14 -5.88 -7.53
CA LEU A 437 -14.86 -7.33 -7.58
C LEU A 437 -13.61 -7.75 -6.76
N THR A 438 -13.31 -7.00 -5.69
CA THR A 438 -12.22 -7.29 -4.76
C THR A 438 -12.53 -8.52 -3.90
N LYS A 439 -11.55 -8.97 -3.11
CA LYS A 439 -11.72 -10.11 -2.20
C LYS A 439 -12.87 -9.85 -1.22
N GLY A 440 -13.88 -10.73 -1.20
CA GLY A 440 -15.04 -10.63 -0.30
C GLY A 440 -16.15 -9.67 -0.77
N GLN A 441 -15.93 -8.88 -1.82
CA GLN A 441 -16.97 -8.02 -2.38
C GLN A 441 -17.97 -8.85 -3.21
N LYS A 442 -19.26 -8.64 -2.95
CA LYS A 442 -20.34 -9.32 -3.70
C LYS A 442 -20.45 -8.73 -5.10
N TRP A 443 -20.63 -9.58 -6.10
CA TRP A 443 -20.64 -9.20 -7.52
C TRP A 443 -21.72 -8.16 -7.89
N TYR A 444 -22.82 -8.11 -7.13
CA TYR A 444 -23.92 -7.16 -7.34
C TYR A 444 -23.68 -5.76 -6.72
N ARG A 445 -22.58 -5.55 -5.98
CA ARG A 445 -22.18 -4.19 -5.55
C ARG A 445 -21.44 -3.49 -6.69
N VAL A 446 -22.21 -3.00 -7.64
CA VAL A 446 -21.71 -2.32 -8.85
C VAL A 446 -21.38 -0.86 -8.55
N PRO A 447 -20.22 -0.33 -9.01
CA PRO A 447 -19.85 1.06 -8.78
C PRO A 447 -20.80 2.06 -9.44
N SER A 448 -20.83 3.31 -8.97
CA SER A 448 -21.67 4.41 -9.46
C SER A 448 -21.30 4.89 -10.88
N ARG A 449 -20.10 4.57 -11.36
CA ARG A 449 -19.65 4.75 -12.75
C ARG A 449 -19.07 3.44 -13.31
N ARG A 450 -18.95 3.36 -14.64
CA ARG A 450 -18.22 2.26 -15.31
C ARG A 450 -16.81 2.16 -14.73
N PHE A 451 -16.38 0.95 -14.41
CA PHE A 451 -15.02 0.75 -13.92
C PHE A 451 -14.06 0.61 -15.11
N HIS A 452 -12.88 1.19 -14.93
CA HIS A 452 -11.82 1.20 -15.91
C HIS A 452 -10.73 0.25 -15.47
N VAL A 453 -10.43 -0.75 -16.30
CA VAL A 453 -9.29 -1.65 -16.13
C VAL A 453 -8.17 -1.16 -17.04
N GLN A 454 -7.01 -0.88 -16.48
CA GLN A 454 -5.81 -0.56 -17.24
C GLN A 454 -4.78 -1.67 -17.02
N LEU A 455 -4.25 -2.19 -18.13
CA LEU A 455 -3.16 -3.15 -18.17
C LEU A 455 -1.92 -2.45 -18.71
N GLN A 456 -0.94 -2.22 -17.85
CA GLN A 456 0.34 -1.62 -18.23
C GLN A 456 1.39 -2.72 -18.30
N ILE A 457 1.84 -3.05 -19.50
CA ILE A 457 2.87 -4.07 -19.73
C ILE A 457 4.24 -3.39 -19.70
N GLY A 458 5.03 -3.70 -18.67
CA GLY A 458 6.38 -3.16 -18.49
C GLY A 458 7.39 -3.78 -19.44
N GLU A 459 8.63 -3.29 -19.37
CA GLU A 459 9.76 -3.90 -20.08
C GLU A 459 10.14 -5.20 -19.42
N ASP A 460 10.71 -6.11 -20.19
CA ASP A 460 11.22 -7.35 -19.63
C ASP A 460 12.31 -7.05 -18.62
N ILE A 461 12.23 -7.72 -17.49
CA ILE A 461 13.28 -7.73 -16.50
C ILE A 461 14.20 -8.88 -16.90
N PRO A 462 15.41 -8.59 -17.42
CA PRO A 462 16.34 -9.63 -17.82
C PRO A 462 16.74 -10.43 -16.58
N ILE A 463 16.70 -11.75 -16.69
CA ILE A 463 17.12 -12.60 -15.58
C ILE A 463 18.64 -12.77 -15.54
N ALA A 464 19.34 -12.49 -16.64
CA ALA A 464 20.79 -12.66 -16.77
C ALA A 464 21.63 -12.03 -15.65
N PRO A 465 21.35 -10.82 -15.13
CA PRO A 465 22.07 -10.25 -13.97
C PRO A 465 21.87 -11.06 -12.67
N PHE A 466 20.85 -11.91 -12.63
CA PHE A 466 20.47 -12.75 -11.51
C PHE A 466 20.79 -14.24 -11.76
N LEU A 467 21.25 -14.59 -12.98
CA LEU A 467 21.80 -15.90 -13.31
C LEU A 467 23.30 -15.84 -13.03
N ALA A 468 23.73 -16.43 -11.93
CA ALA A 468 25.15 -16.72 -11.74
C ALA A 468 25.63 -17.63 -12.89
N GLU A 469 26.78 -17.32 -13.50
CA GLU A 469 27.42 -18.22 -14.46
C GLU A 469 27.62 -19.62 -13.85
N ASP A 470 27.41 -20.63 -14.68
CA ASP A 470 27.20 -22.03 -14.32
C ASP A 470 28.32 -22.71 -13.50
N ASP A 471 27.88 -23.63 -12.63
CA ASP A 471 28.54 -24.87 -12.20
C ASP A 471 29.74 -24.85 -11.22
N SER A 472 29.78 -23.91 -10.28
CA SER A 472 30.58 -24.08 -9.04
C SER A 472 29.68 -24.03 -7.80
N PRO A 473 29.98 -24.80 -6.73
CA PRO A 473 29.09 -24.98 -5.59
C PRO A 473 28.92 -23.68 -4.80
N ARG A 474 27.87 -22.89 -5.12
CA ARG A 474 27.11 -21.92 -4.29
C ARG A 474 27.85 -20.97 -3.30
N GLY A 475 29.17 -20.89 -3.29
CA GLY A 475 29.94 -20.13 -2.29
C GLY A 475 30.25 -18.68 -2.68
N ASP A 476 30.58 -18.40 -3.94
CA ASP A 476 31.45 -17.24 -4.20
C ASP A 476 30.76 -15.92 -4.59
N ALA A 477 29.53 -15.93 -5.13
CA ALA A 477 28.88 -14.69 -5.60
C ALA A 477 28.27 -13.83 -4.47
N LEU A 478 27.89 -14.45 -3.35
CA LEU A 478 27.63 -13.75 -2.08
C LEU A 478 28.93 -13.49 -1.30
N ALA A 479 30.02 -14.22 -1.60
CA ALA A 479 31.27 -14.08 -0.90
C ALA A 479 31.99 -12.78 -1.25
N ALA A 480 32.07 -12.30 -2.49
CA ALA A 480 32.88 -11.09 -2.77
C ALA A 480 32.39 -9.81 -2.04
N PRO A 481 31.09 -9.48 -1.99
CA PRO A 481 30.59 -8.36 -1.19
C PRO A 481 30.73 -8.60 0.31
N LEU A 482 30.46 -9.83 0.76
CA LEU A 482 30.50 -10.22 2.17
C LEU A 482 31.94 -10.33 2.69
N GLU A 483 32.89 -10.77 1.88
CA GLU A 483 34.33 -10.81 2.15
C GLU A 483 34.85 -9.38 2.32
N HIS A 484 34.44 -8.45 1.46
CA HIS A 484 34.79 -7.04 1.63
C HIS A 484 34.20 -6.47 2.94
N GLU A 485 32.95 -6.79 3.23
CA GLU A 485 32.28 -6.34 4.46
C GLU A 485 32.90 -6.96 5.73
N ILE A 486 33.35 -8.21 5.67
CA ILE A 486 34.07 -8.89 6.74
C ILE A 486 35.47 -8.28 6.92
N LYS A 487 36.16 -7.91 5.83
CA LYS A 487 37.45 -7.20 5.91
C LYS A 487 37.31 -5.85 6.60
N GLU A 488 36.28 -5.06 6.24
CA GLU A 488 35.95 -3.81 6.94
C GLU A 488 35.61 -4.05 8.41
N LEU A 489 34.88 -5.13 8.72
CA LEU A 489 34.55 -5.49 10.09
C LEU A 489 35.82 -5.84 10.89
N ILE A 490 36.77 -6.56 10.31
CA ILE A 490 38.06 -6.90 10.93
C ILE A 490 38.85 -5.61 11.24
N ILE A 491 39.00 -4.72 10.26
CA ILE A 491 39.75 -3.47 10.41
C ILE A 491 39.11 -2.58 11.49
N SER A 492 37.79 -2.42 11.45
CA SER A 492 37.07 -1.56 12.39
C SER A 492 36.98 -2.14 13.81
N SER A 493 36.88 -3.47 13.95
CA SER A 493 36.79 -4.10 15.28
C SER A 493 38.14 -4.18 15.97
N LEU A 494 39.22 -4.42 15.21
CA LEU A 494 40.56 -4.59 15.74
C LEU A 494 41.41 -3.31 15.67
N SER A 495 40.81 -2.17 15.25
CA SER A 495 41.46 -0.85 15.15
C SER A 495 42.78 -0.88 14.38
N LEU A 496 42.79 -1.51 13.19
CA LEU A 496 43.99 -1.60 12.35
C LEU A 496 44.19 -0.26 11.60
N GLU A 497 45.10 0.58 12.09
CA GLU A 497 45.25 1.98 11.64
C GLU A 497 45.94 2.15 10.26
N ASP A 498 46.64 1.13 9.75
CA ASP A 498 47.44 1.19 8.52
C ASP A 498 47.09 0.11 7.46
N ILE A 499 45.88 -0.47 7.52
CA ILE A 499 45.47 -1.59 6.64
C ILE A 499 44.12 -1.27 5.98
N THR A 500 44.03 -1.36 4.66
CA THR A 500 42.75 -1.24 3.93
C THR A 500 42.19 -2.63 3.57
N PRO A 501 40.89 -2.74 3.23
CA PRO A 501 40.30 -4.03 2.82
C PRO A 501 41.02 -4.67 1.62
N GLU A 502 41.64 -3.87 0.75
CA GLU A 502 42.43 -4.36 -0.38
C GLU A 502 43.73 -5.04 0.04
N ASP A 503 44.30 -4.68 1.19
CA ASP A 503 45.56 -5.22 1.72
C ASP A 503 45.38 -6.59 2.39
N ILE A 504 44.14 -7.02 2.64
CA ILE A 504 43.83 -8.29 3.26
C ILE A 504 43.55 -9.34 2.18
N ASP A 505 44.42 -10.34 2.05
CA ASP A 505 44.18 -11.50 1.18
C ASP A 505 43.03 -12.36 1.76
N PRO A 506 41.94 -12.57 1.01
CA PRO A 506 40.77 -13.28 1.52
C PRO A 506 41.02 -14.77 1.80
N THR A 507 42.08 -15.35 1.25
CA THR A 507 42.43 -16.77 1.39
C THR A 507 43.60 -17.04 2.33
N ALA A 508 44.34 -15.99 2.72
CA ALA A 508 45.45 -16.10 3.66
C ALA A 508 44.96 -16.42 5.08
N PRO A 509 45.78 -17.08 5.91
CA PRO A 509 45.39 -17.35 7.28
C PRO A 509 45.22 -16.06 8.10
N LEU A 510 44.19 -16.00 8.94
CA LEU A 510 43.95 -14.84 9.81
C LEU A 510 44.87 -14.83 11.04
N PHE A 511 45.26 -16.01 11.53
CA PHE A 511 46.03 -16.20 12.77
C PHE A 511 47.42 -16.78 12.46
N VAL A 512 48.41 -16.41 13.28
CA VAL A 512 49.81 -16.89 13.22
C VAL A 512 50.58 -16.43 11.97
N GLU A 513 50.19 -16.81 10.75
CA GLU A 513 50.78 -16.35 9.48
C GLU A 513 49.73 -15.61 8.65
N GLY A 514 49.99 -14.35 8.26
CA GLY A 514 49.03 -13.48 7.56
C GLY A 514 48.86 -12.15 8.29
N LEU A 515 47.63 -11.82 8.73
CA LEU A 515 47.32 -10.61 9.53
C LEU A 515 47.90 -10.63 10.95
N GLY A 516 48.39 -11.77 11.43
CA GLY A 516 49.12 -11.90 12.70
C GLY A 516 48.25 -11.79 13.96
N LEU A 517 46.94 -12.05 13.85
CA LEU A 517 45.98 -11.91 14.94
C LEU A 517 46.25 -12.93 16.08
N ASP A 518 45.96 -12.51 17.31
CA ASP A 518 46.13 -13.34 18.51
C ASP A 518 44.80 -13.93 19.03
N SER A 519 44.87 -14.68 20.13
CA SER A 519 43.69 -15.32 20.74
C SER A 519 42.68 -14.36 21.36
N ILE A 520 43.07 -13.11 21.66
CA ILE A 520 42.19 -12.05 22.18
C ILE A 520 41.44 -11.42 21.00
N ASP A 521 42.13 -11.16 19.90
CA ASP A 521 41.54 -10.63 18.66
C ASP A 521 40.47 -11.57 18.08
N ALA A 522 40.68 -12.89 18.19
CA ALA A 522 39.70 -13.89 17.77
C ALA A 522 38.35 -13.74 18.50
N LEU A 523 38.41 -13.40 19.80
CA LEU A 523 37.23 -13.29 20.66
C LEU A 523 36.47 -11.99 20.36
N GLU A 524 37.18 -10.91 20.11
CA GLU A 524 36.62 -9.62 19.72
C GLU A 524 35.97 -9.68 18.33
N LEU A 525 36.64 -10.31 17.36
CA LEU A 525 36.07 -10.55 16.02
C LEU A 525 34.85 -11.48 16.10
N GLY A 526 34.88 -12.52 16.93
CA GLY A 526 33.74 -13.40 17.17
C GLY A 526 32.52 -12.67 17.74
N LEU A 527 32.74 -11.76 18.70
CA LEU A 527 31.67 -10.93 19.28
C LEU A 527 31.12 -9.91 18.26
N ALA A 528 31.99 -9.33 17.43
CA ALA A 528 31.59 -8.40 16.37
C ALA A 528 30.71 -9.10 15.31
N LEU A 529 31.07 -10.32 14.89
CA LEU A 529 30.26 -11.14 13.98
C LEU A 529 28.91 -11.53 14.59
N GLN A 530 28.89 -11.89 15.88
CA GLN A 530 27.65 -12.17 16.60
C GLN A 530 26.73 -10.94 16.63
N LYS A 531 27.29 -9.76 16.89
CA LYS A 531 26.55 -8.51 16.97
C LYS A 531 26.03 -8.04 15.60
N LYS A 532 26.83 -8.19 14.54
CA LYS A 532 26.49 -7.70 13.19
C LYS A 532 25.63 -8.67 12.39
N TYR A 533 25.91 -9.97 12.48
CA TYR A 533 25.27 -11.00 11.67
C TYR A 533 24.44 -12.01 12.48
N GLY A 534 24.36 -11.87 13.82
CA GLY A 534 23.58 -12.78 14.66
C GLY A 534 24.20 -14.18 14.81
N VAL A 535 25.46 -14.35 14.39
CA VAL A 535 26.15 -15.64 14.32
C VAL A 535 26.86 -15.92 15.65
N SER A 536 26.36 -16.90 16.43
CA SER A 536 27.01 -17.34 17.67
C SER A 536 28.05 -18.44 17.37
N LEU A 537 29.22 -18.32 17.99
CA LEU A 537 30.37 -19.22 17.86
C LEU A 537 30.74 -19.73 19.26
N SER A 538 30.78 -21.06 19.45
CA SER A 538 31.21 -21.67 20.72
C SER A 538 32.73 -21.73 20.79
N ALA A 539 33.29 -21.43 21.96
CA ALA A 539 34.71 -21.14 22.15
C ALA A 539 35.67 -22.36 22.04
N ASP A 540 35.16 -23.60 21.96
CA ASP A 540 36.00 -24.81 22.07
C ASP A 540 35.59 -25.94 21.11
N SER A 541 35.72 -25.71 19.79
CA SER A 541 35.62 -26.80 18.81
C SER A 541 36.65 -26.67 17.69
N GLU A 542 37.16 -27.81 17.20
CA GLU A 542 37.99 -27.86 15.98
C GLU A 542 37.28 -27.24 14.76
N GLU A 543 35.94 -27.22 14.78
CA GLU A 543 35.06 -26.64 13.76
C GLU A 543 35.12 -25.10 13.78
N THR A 544 35.13 -24.47 14.97
CA THR A 544 35.30 -23.01 15.13
C THR A 544 36.64 -22.54 14.52
N ARG A 545 37.73 -23.30 14.71
CA ARG A 545 39.05 -22.97 14.12
C ARG A 545 39.07 -23.05 12.59
N ARG A 546 38.20 -23.87 11.98
CA ARG A 546 38.09 -23.94 10.51
C ARG A 546 37.41 -22.70 9.93
N HIS A 547 36.40 -22.16 10.61
CA HIS A 547 35.71 -20.94 10.16
C HIS A 547 36.58 -19.69 10.29
N PHE A 548 37.43 -19.62 11.32
CA PHE A 548 38.41 -18.54 11.52
C PHE A 548 39.71 -18.71 10.72
N SER A 549 39.76 -19.66 9.77
CA SER A 549 40.98 -19.92 9.02
C SER A 549 41.33 -18.79 8.06
N SER A 550 40.36 -18.22 7.34
CA SER A 550 40.54 -17.13 6.38
C SER A 550 39.28 -16.26 6.32
N VAL A 551 39.38 -15.06 5.75
CA VAL A 551 38.21 -14.20 5.51
C VAL A 551 37.16 -14.93 4.66
N ARG A 552 37.59 -15.69 3.65
CA ARG A 552 36.69 -16.49 2.81
C ARG A 552 35.94 -17.55 3.59
N ALA A 553 36.64 -18.33 4.42
CA ALA A 553 36.00 -19.35 5.25
C ALA A 553 34.96 -18.75 6.22
N LEU A 554 35.21 -17.54 6.70
CA LEU A 554 34.29 -16.77 7.53
C LEU A 554 33.08 -16.27 6.73
N GLY A 555 33.31 -15.78 5.51
CA GLY A 555 32.27 -15.34 4.57
C GLY A 555 31.35 -16.48 4.15
N GLU A 556 31.90 -17.64 3.81
CA GLU A 556 31.15 -18.84 3.49
C GLU A 556 30.29 -19.29 4.69
N PHE A 557 30.83 -19.23 5.90
CA PHE A 557 30.10 -19.58 7.12
C PHE A 557 28.91 -18.64 7.39
N VAL A 558 29.09 -17.34 7.18
CA VAL A 558 28.01 -16.34 7.32
C VAL A 558 26.97 -16.51 6.20
N ALA A 559 27.39 -16.73 4.96
CA ALA A 559 26.50 -16.93 3.81
C ALA A 559 25.68 -18.23 3.90
N ALA A 560 26.27 -19.34 4.38
CA ALA A 560 25.58 -20.61 4.54
C ALA A 560 24.41 -20.52 5.54
N ARG A 561 24.50 -19.64 6.55
CA ARG A 561 23.42 -19.37 7.51
C ARG A 561 22.33 -18.43 7.00
N GLN A 562 22.50 -17.83 5.81
CA GLN A 562 21.54 -16.91 5.18
C GLN A 562 20.65 -17.55 4.08
N SER A 563 20.76 -18.86 3.80
CA SER A 563 20.06 -19.53 2.67
C SER A 563 18.52 -19.57 2.74
N PHE A 564 17.93 -19.24 3.89
CA PHE A 564 16.56 -18.75 3.98
C PHE A 564 16.69 -17.31 4.48
N GLU A 565 16.29 -16.30 3.69
CA GLU A 565 16.27 -14.89 4.14
C GLU A 565 15.11 -14.64 5.11
N ILE A 566 15.03 -15.48 6.14
CA ILE A 566 14.10 -15.37 7.23
C ILE A 566 14.96 -15.07 8.44
N GLU A 567 14.82 -13.86 8.99
CA GLU A 567 15.51 -13.50 10.22
C GLU A 567 15.23 -14.56 11.30
N PRO A 568 16.24 -15.14 11.95
CA PRO A 568 16.05 -16.20 12.94
C PRO A 568 15.07 -15.81 14.06
N ALA A 569 14.98 -14.53 14.38
CA ALA A 569 14.04 -13.98 15.36
C ALA A 569 12.55 -14.10 14.95
N ARG A 570 12.25 -14.25 13.64
CA ARG A 570 10.88 -14.45 13.13
C ARG A 570 10.41 -15.89 13.21
N ILE A 571 11.31 -16.85 13.45
CA ILE A 571 11.02 -18.28 13.47
C ILE A 571 10.71 -18.71 14.91
N SER A 572 9.43 -18.79 15.26
CA SER A 572 8.93 -19.45 16.46
C SER A 572 8.06 -20.65 16.08
N PRO A 573 7.81 -21.60 17.00
CA PRO A 573 6.88 -22.72 16.77
C PRO A 573 5.49 -22.28 16.24
N GLU A 574 5.02 -21.14 16.69
CA GLU A 574 3.71 -20.56 16.38
C GLU A 574 3.71 -19.78 15.06
N SER A 575 4.90 -19.41 14.54
CA SER A 575 5.02 -18.64 13.30
C SER A 575 4.33 -19.35 12.15
N ARG A 576 3.41 -18.63 11.51
CA ARG A 576 2.62 -19.12 10.38
C ARG A 576 3.46 -19.02 9.11
N LEU A 577 3.60 -20.13 8.39
CA LEU A 577 4.47 -20.23 7.22
C LEU A 577 4.14 -19.16 6.17
N TYR A 578 2.85 -18.99 5.86
CA TYR A 578 2.39 -18.06 4.83
C TYR A 578 2.33 -16.61 5.31
N ASP A 579 1.85 -16.40 6.54
CA ASP A 579 1.53 -15.07 7.03
C ASP A 579 2.73 -14.38 7.70
N ASP A 580 3.57 -15.15 8.41
CA ASP A 580 4.65 -14.63 9.25
C ASP A 580 6.04 -14.90 8.67
N LEU A 581 6.20 -15.94 7.84
CA LEU A 581 7.50 -16.35 7.29
C LEU A 581 7.61 -16.19 5.77
N ASP A 582 6.56 -15.68 5.10
CA ASP A 582 6.54 -15.43 3.66
C ASP A 582 6.77 -16.70 2.78
N ILE A 583 6.54 -17.89 3.35
CA ILE A 583 6.69 -19.18 2.67
C ILE A 583 5.41 -19.51 1.90
N ASP A 584 5.50 -19.56 0.57
CA ASP A 584 4.37 -19.89 -0.29
C ASP A 584 4.24 -21.39 -0.60
N SER A 585 3.27 -21.76 -1.44
CA SER A 585 3.05 -23.16 -1.82
C SER A 585 4.16 -23.76 -2.69
N ILE A 586 4.98 -22.93 -3.34
CA ILE A 586 6.14 -23.34 -4.14
C ILE A 586 7.35 -23.52 -3.20
N ASP A 587 7.57 -22.61 -2.26
CA ASP A 587 8.62 -22.69 -1.25
C ASP A 587 8.43 -23.89 -0.32
N ALA A 588 7.18 -24.20 0.04
CA ALA A 588 6.85 -25.40 0.82
C ALA A 588 7.28 -26.71 0.11
N VAL A 589 7.23 -26.74 -1.22
CA VAL A 589 7.70 -27.90 -2.01
C VAL A 589 9.22 -27.98 -1.97
N ASP A 590 9.94 -26.87 -2.11
CA ASP A 590 11.40 -26.83 -2.05
C ASP A 590 11.91 -27.21 -0.65
N LEU A 591 11.21 -26.77 0.40
CA LEU A 591 11.48 -27.18 1.79
C LEU A 591 11.38 -28.70 1.98
N ILE A 592 10.37 -29.35 1.40
CA ILE A 592 10.23 -30.82 1.42
C ILE A 592 11.41 -31.49 0.71
N VAL A 593 11.87 -30.91 -0.40
CA VAL A 593 13.03 -31.41 -1.16
C VAL A 593 14.31 -31.30 -0.34
N GLN A 594 14.52 -30.18 0.37
CA GLN A 594 15.70 -29.95 1.23
C GLN A 594 15.69 -30.79 2.52
N LEU A 595 14.51 -31.14 3.03
CA LEU A 595 14.38 -32.02 4.20
C LEU A 595 14.62 -33.51 3.87
N LYS A 596 14.47 -33.89 2.60
CA LYS A 596 14.59 -35.29 2.16
C LYS A 596 15.98 -35.93 2.41
N PRO A 597 17.12 -35.27 2.15
CA PRO A 597 18.45 -35.82 2.45
C PRO A 597 18.69 -35.96 3.95
N LEU A 598 18.14 -35.05 4.76
CA LEU A 598 18.32 -35.01 6.22
C LEU A 598 17.54 -36.12 6.94
N LEU A 599 16.37 -36.50 6.42
CA LEU A 599 15.47 -37.47 7.05
C LEU A 599 15.65 -38.91 6.54
N GLY A 600 16.36 -39.11 5.43
CA GLY A 600 16.61 -40.43 4.83
C GLY A 600 15.35 -41.19 4.40
N ARG A 601 14.17 -40.55 4.40
CA ARG A 601 12.86 -41.14 4.08
C ARG A 601 12.04 -40.20 3.19
N ASN A 602 11.16 -40.76 2.37
CA ASN A 602 10.28 -39.98 1.49
C ASN A 602 9.14 -39.35 2.30
N LEU A 603 9.11 -38.02 2.36
CA LEU A 603 7.97 -37.25 2.86
C LEU A 603 6.83 -37.31 1.83
N GLN A 604 5.64 -37.76 2.25
CA GLN A 604 4.46 -37.74 1.37
C GLN A 604 3.89 -36.31 1.33
N PRO A 605 3.64 -35.73 0.14
CA PRO A 605 3.08 -34.38 -0.01
C PRO A 605 1.78 -34.16 0.78
N GLU A 606 1.01 -35.22 0.99
CA GLU A 606 -0.21 -35.23 1.81
C GLU A 606 -0.01 -34.76 3.25
N ALA A 607 1.14 -35.06 3.87
CA ALA A 607 1.43 -34.71 5.25
C ALA A 607 1.59 -33.19 5.44
N PHE A 608 1.99 -32.47 4.39
CA PHE A 608 2.18 -31.02 4.42
C PHE A 608 0.92 -30.21 4.08
N LYS A 609 -0.20 -30.85 3.72
CA LYS A 609 -1.46 -30.13 3.40
C LYS A 609 -2.09 -29.43 4.61
N ALA A 610 -1.86 -29.99 5.80
CA ALA A 610 -2.37 -29.48 7.08
C ALA A 610 -1.42 -28.48 7.75
N VAL A 611 -0.17 -28.39 7.30
CA VAL A 611 0.86 -27.56 7.91
C VAL A 611 0.53 -26.09 7.67
N ARG A 612 0.48 -25.32 8.75
CA ARG A 612 0.23 -23.88 8.78
C ARG A 612 1.30 -23.14 9.57
N THR A 613 1.91 -23.78 10.56
CA THR A 613 2.97 -23.20 11.40
C THR A 613 4.29 -23.96 11.31
N VAL A 614 5.35 -23.40 11.88
CA VAL A 614 6.64 -24.10 12.07
C VAL A 614 6.47 -25.32 12.96
N GLN A 615 5.65 -25.26 14.02
CA GLN A 615 5.37 -26.40 14.89
C GLN A 615 4.72 -27.55 14.13
N ASP A 616 3.82 -27.27 13.18
CA ASP A 616 3.22 -28.33 12.36
C ASP A 616 4.29 -29.07 11.53
N ILE A 617 5.33 -28.38 11.06
CA ILE A 617 6.46 -29.01 10.37
C ILE A 617 7.25 -29.88 11.35
N VAL A 618 7.55 -29.35 12.53
CA VAL A 618 8.27 -30.08 13.59
C VAL A 618 7.52 -31.35 13.97
N ASP A 619 6.20 -31.29 14.15
CA ASP A 619 5.36 -32.43 14.51
C ASP A 619 5.34 -33.50 13.41
N VAL A 620 5.24 -33.09 12.14
CA VAL A 620 5.30 -34.00 10.99
C VAL A 620 6.67 -34.68 10.91
N VAL A 621 7.75 -33.93 11.09
CA VAL A 621 9.12 -34.45 11.07
C VAL A 621 9.37 -35.38 12.26
N HIS A 622 8.93 -34.99 13.46
CA HIS A 622 9.06 -35.76 14.69
C HIS A 622 8.29 -37.09 14.59
N GLY A 623 7.08 -37.08 14.02
CA GLY A 623 6.29 -38.30 13.79
C GLY A 623 6.94 -39.31 12.82
N LEU A 624 7.97 -38.90 12.08
CA LEU A 624 8.69 -39.75 11.13
C LEU A 624 10.02 -40.30 11.67
N LEU A 625 10.51 -39.75 12.79
CA LEU A 625 11.69 -40.23 13.51
C LEU A 625 11.33 -41.51 14.29
N PRO A 626 12.13 -42.59 14.21
CA PRO A 626 11.85 -43.80 14.95
C PRO A 626 12.16 -43.60 16.45
N GLY A 627 11.09 -43.57 17.26
CA GLY A 627 11.14 -43.85 18.70
C GLY A 627 11.16 -42.64 19.62
N GLN A 628 9.98 -42.23 20.07
CA GLN A 628 9.71 -41.94 21.49
C GLN A 628 8.22 -42.19 21.76
N ALA A 629 7.88 -43.47 21.87
CA ALA A 629 6.75 -43.86 22.70
C ALA A 629 7.25 -43.78 24.16
N ALA A 630 6.59 -42.93 24.96
CA ALA A 630 6.67 -42.86 26.42
C ALA A 630 8.06 -42.68 27.07
N ALA A 631 8.32 -41.48 27.58
CA ALA A 631 8.97 -41.26 28.88
C ALA A 631 8.47 -39.94 29.46
#